data_AF-A0A2T0RH28-F1
#
_entry.id   AF-A0A2T0RH28-F1
#
_cell.length_a   1.000
_cell.length_b   1.000
_cell.length_c   1.000
_cell.angle_alpha   90.00
_cell.angle_beta   90.00
_cell.angle_gamma   90.00
#
_symmetry.space_group_name_H-M   'P 1'
#
loop_
_entity.id
_entity.type
_entity.pdbx_description
1 polymer ?
#
loop_
_entity_poly.entity_id
_entity_poly.type
_entity_poly.pdbx_seq_one_letter_code
_entity_poly.pdbx_strand_id
1 'polypeptide(L)'
;MALLICIPGPVLAESCFAPSRPFVPSDSQAARDYADIIRRDFEVYITDIQDYFRCLEQERARALEEAREVSQDYGRFLELVGD
;
A
#
# COMPACT_ATOMS: atom_id res chain seq x y z
N MET A 1 36.48 19.41 -6.11
CA MET A 1 35.63 18.68 -5.15
C MET A 1 34.18 18.86 -5.60
N ALA A 2 33.53 17.78 -6.04
CA ALA A 2 32.10 17.82 -6.34
C ALA A 2 31.35 17.44 -5.07
N LEU A 3 30.52 18.36 -4.54
CA LEU A 3 29.63 18.08 -3.42
C LEU A 3 28.40 17.34 -3.97
N LEU A 4 28.25 16.05 -3.63
CA LEU A 4 26.99 15.33 -3.81
C LEU A 4 26.02 15.78 -2.71
N ILE A 5 25.01 16.55 -3.10
CA ILE A 5 23.92 16.97 -2.21
C ILE A 5 22.89 15.84 -2.22
N CYS A 6 22.81 15.06 -1.15
CA CYS A 6 21.70 14.14 -0.91
C CYS A 6 20.48 14.97 -0.50
N ILE A 7 19.48 15.06 -1.38
CA ILE A 7 18.19 15.66 -1.04
C ILE A 7 17.32 14.54 -0.46
N PRO A 8 17.00 14.53 0.85
CA PRO A 8 16.04 13.59 1.39
C PRO A 8 14.68 13.90 0.76
N GLY A 9 14.19 12.97 -0.07
CA GLY A 9 12.85 13.07 -0.65
C GLY A 9 11.78 12.97 0.45
N PRO A 10 10.62 13.63 0.29
CA PRO A 10 9.52 13.49 1.24
C PRO A 10 9.03 12.03 1.23
N VAL A 11 9.26 11.35 2.34
CA VAL A 11 8.79 9.98 2.62
C VAL A 11 7.37 10.12 3.18
N LEU A 12 6.41 10.55 2.34
CA LEU A 12 4.99 10.51 2.70
C LEU A 12 4.52 9.07 2.54
N ALA A 13 4.21 8.38 3.65
CA ALA A 13 3.55 7.09 3.59
C ALA A 13 2.10 7.32 3.21
N GLU A 14 1.70 6.79 2.06
CA GLU A 14 0.30 6.76 1.71
C GLU A 14 -0.42 5.74 2.60
N SER A 15 -1.57 6.14 3.15
CA SER A 15 -2.38 5.22 3.93
C SER A 15 -3.29 4.44 2.99
N CYS A 16 -2.96 3.17 2.77
CA CYS A 16 -3.78 2.30 1.93
C CYS A 16 -5.02 1.84 2.70
N PHE A 17 -6.20 2.29 2.26
CA PHE A 17 -7.47 1.93 2.87
C PHE A 17 -8.11 0.74 2.15
N ALA A 18 -8.35 -0.34 2.89
CA ALA A 18 -9.06 -1.49 2.35
C ALA A 18 -10.55 -1.14 2.14
N PRO A 19 -11.15 -1.50 0.98
CA PRO A 19 -12.57 -1.30 0.77
C PRO A 19 -13.40 -2.21 1.69
N SER A 20 -14.59 -1.75 2.06
CA SER A 20 -15.52 -2.54 2.86
C SER A 20 -16.08 -3.72 2.07
N ARG A 21 -16.29 -4.85 2.74
CA ARG A 21 -16.87 -6.03 2.09
C ARG A 21 -18.35 -5.76 1.75
N PRO A 22 -18.81 -6.06 0.52
CA PRO A 22 -20.22 -6.00 0.18
C PRO A 22 -21.06 -6.89 1.10
N PHE A 23 -22.25 -6.40 1.46
CA PHE A 23 -23.19 -7.13 2.30
C PHE A 23 -24.16 -7.96 1.43
N VAL A 24 -24.48 -9.16 1.91
CA VAL A 24 -25.54 -10.00 1.33
C VAL A 24 -26.49 -10.41 2.44
N PRO A 25 -27.79 -10.09 2.36
CA PRO A 25 -28.78 -10.54 3.33
C PRO A 25 -28.84 -12.07 3.40
N SER A 26 -29.09 -12.61 4.60
CA SER A 26 -29.34 -14.05 4.78
C SER A 26 -30.71 -14.49 4.23
N ASP A 27 -31.68 -13.58 4.17
CA ASP A 27 -32.97 -13.83 3.56
C ASP A 27 -32.85 -13.84 2.03
N SER A 28 -33.22 -14.99 1.44
CA SER A 28 -33.09 -15.20 -0.01
C SER A 28 -34.06 -14.35 -0.83
N GLN A 29 -35.20 -13.95 -0.26
CA GLN A 29 -36.13 -13.06 -0.95
C GLN A 29 -35.55 -11.64 -1.00
N ALA A 30 -35.09 -11.10 0.13
CA ALA A 30 -34.40 -9.81 0.18
C ALA A 30 -33.17 -9.79 -0.75
N ALA A 31 -32.39 -10.86 -0.82
CA ALA A 31 -31.26 -10.94 -1.75
C ALA A 31 -31.68 -10.86 -3.23
N ARG A 32 -32.86 -11.39 -3.59
CA ARG A 32 -33.43 -11.28 -4.95
C ARG A 32 -34.00 -9.90 -5.20
N ASP A 33 -34.74 -9.35 -4.23
CA ASP A 33 -35.39 -8.04 -4.34
C ASP A 33 -34.37 -6.91 -4.52
N TYR A 34 -33.18 -7.05 -3.92
CA TYR A 34 -32.09 -6.07 -4.00
C TYR A 34 -30.91 -6.53 -4.86
N ALA A 35 -31.10 -7.53 -5.74
CA ALA A 35 -30.02 -8.17 -6.48
C ALA A 35 -29.17 -7.19 -7.31
N ASP A 36 -29.80 -6.17 -7.91
CA ASP A 36 -29.09 -5.18 -8.74
C ASP A 36 -28.19 -4.27 -7.90
N ILE A 37 -28.64 -3.85 -6.71
CA ILE A 37 -27.85 -3.05 -5.78
C ILE A 37 -26.68 -3.89 -5.24
N ILE A 38 -26.96 -5.12 -4.79
CA ILE A 38 -25.94 -6.02 -4.28
C ILE A 38 -24.87 -6.26 -5.37
N ARG A 39 -25.28 -6.56 -6.61
CA ARG A 39 -24.36 -6.73 -7.74
C ARG A 39 -23.47 -5.50 -7.92
N ARG A 40 -24.06 -4.30 -7.87
CA ARG A 40 -23.32 -3.06 -8.02
C ARG A 40 -22.29 -2.87 -6.91
N ASP A 41 -22.63 -3.19 -5.66
CA ASP A 41 -21.69 -3.10 -4.53
C ASP A 41 -20.50 -4.03 -4.71
N PHE A 42 -20.71 -5.24 -5.25
CA PHE A 42 -19.61 -6.15 -5.60
C PHE A 42 -18.72 -5.59 -6.73
N GLU A 43 -19.31 -4.99 -7.77
CA GLU A 43 -18.54 -4.37 -8.86
C GLU A 43 -17.68 -3.20 -8.36
N VAL A 44 -18.23 -2.37 -7.47
CA VAL A 44 -17.50 -1.28 -6.81
C VAL A 44 -16.34 -1.84 -5.98
N TYR A 45 -16.60 -2.83 -5.12
CA TYR A 45 -15.55 -3.48 -4.33
C TYR A 45 -14.42 -4.04 -5.19
N ILE A 46 -14.74 -4.71 -6.31
CA ILE A 46 -13.74 -5.28 -7.22
C ILE A 46 -12.89 -4.19 -7.87
N THR A 47 -13.44 -3.01 -8.09
CA THR A 47 -12.67 -1.86 -8.60
C THR A 47 -11.78 -1.29 -7.51
N ASP A 48 -12.35 -1.00 -6.35
CA ASP A 48 -11.65 -0.35 -5.24
C ASP A 48 -10.53 -1.23 -4.66
N ILE A 49 -10.68 -2.56 -4.68
CA ILE A 49 -9.65 -3.47 -4.18
C ILE A 49 -8.39 -3.46 -5.06
N GLN A 50 -8.52 -3.14 -6.36
CA GLN A 50 -7.37 -2.99 -7.24
C GLN A 50 -6.58 -1.72 -6.92
N ASP A 51 -7.28 -0.63 -6.61
CA ASP A 51 -6.66 0.62 -6.18
C ASP A 51 -5.95 0.44 -4.84
N TYR A 52 -6.56 -0.30 -3.91
CA TYR A 52 -5.93 -0.69 -2.66
C TYR A 52 -4.64 -1.51 -2.87
N PHE A 53 -4.65 -2.52 -3.75
CA PHE A 53 -3.45 -3.30 -4.06
C PHE A 53 -2.35 -2.46 -4.70
N ARG A 54 -2.70 -1.54 -5.60
CA ARG A 54 -1.73 -0.63 -6.21
C ARG A 54 -1.05 0.24 -5.15
N CYS A 55 -1.81 0.78 -4.20
CA CYS A 55 -1.25 1.54 -3.08
C CYS A 55 -0.28 0.67 -2.25
N LEU A 56 -0.70 -0.54 -1.85
CA LEU A 56 0.14 -1.43 -1.05
C LEU A 56 1.46 -1.78 -1.73
N GLU A 57 1.45 -2.02 -3.03
CA GLU A 57 2.68 -2.35 -3.78
C GLU A 57 3.60 -1.13 -3.89
N GLN A 58 3.07 0.08 -4.02
CA GLN A 58 3.86 1.31 -4.00
C GLN A 58 4.53 1.53 -2.64
N GLU A 59 3.78 1.36 -1.55
CA GLU A 59 4.33 1.46 -0.19
C GLU A 59 5.38 0.39 0.08
N ARG A 60 5.17 -0.83 -0.42
CA ARG A 60 6.16 -1.90 -0.34
C ARG A 60 7.44 -1.54 -1.08
N ALA A 61 7.35 -1.03 -2.31
CA ALA A 61 8.50 -0.62 -3.10
C ALA A 61 9.28 0.51 -2.42
N ARG A 62 8.58 1.52 -1.89
CA ARG A 62 9.17 2.62 -1.12
C ARG A 62 9.91 2.12 0.12
N ALA A 63 9.27 1.28 0.93
CA ALA A 63 9.87 0.73 2.16
C ALA A 63 11.10 -0.15 1.87
N LEU A 64 11.10 -0.88 0.75
CA LEU A 64 12.26 -1.66 0.32
C LEU A 64 13.45 -0.77 -0.07
N GLU A 65 13.20 0.36 -0.74
CA GLU A 65 14.28 1.30 -1.06
C GLU A 65 14.87 1.92 0.20
N GLU A 66 14.03 2.38 1.13
CA GLU A 66 14.49 2.92 2.42
C GLU A 66 15.29 1.88 3.21
N ALA A 67 14.81 0.63 3.28
CA ALA A 67 15.55 -0.45 3.93
C ALA A 67 16.91 -0.71 3.28
N ARG A 68 17.02 -0.57 1.96
CA ARG A 68 18.28 -0.72 1.22
C ARG A 68 19.26 0.39 1.58
N GLU A 69 18.83 1.64 1.56
CA GLU A 69 19.65 2.80 1.94
C GLU A 69 20.16 2.67 3.38
N VAL A 70 19.25 2.41 4.33
CA VAL A 70 19.60 2.24 5.75
C VAL A 70 20.58 1.08 5.97
N SER A 71 20.43 -0.02 5.23
CA SER A 71 21.36 -1.15 5.32
C SER A 71 22.76 -0.80 4.81
N GLN A 72 22.86 -0.01 3.73
CA GLN A 72 24.14 0.47 3.20
C GLN A 72 24.80 1.44 4.17
N ASP A 73 24.02 2.35 4.77
CA ASP A 73 24.48 3.30 5.77
C ASP A 73 25.04 2.58 6.99
N TYR A 74 24.36 1.54 7.47
CA TYR A 74 24.84 0.70 8.54
C TYR A 74 26.14 -0.04 8.17
N GLY A 75 26.25 -0.55 6.94
CA GLY A 75 27.48 -1.14 6.44
C GLY A 75 28.68 -0.18 6.49
N ARG A 76 28.50 1.07 6.03
CA ARG A 76 29.55 2.11 6.11
C ARG A 76 29.88 2.47 7.55
N PHE A 77 28.88 2.52 8.43
CA PHE A 77 29.12 2.74 9.85
C PHE A 77 30.02 1.63 10.43
N LEU A 78 29.74 0.36 10.13
CA LEU A 78 30.56 -0.77 10.60
C LEU A 78 32.01 -0.68 10.11
N GLU A 79 32.24 -0.25 8.87
CA GLU A 79 33.60 0.01 8.36
C GLU A 79 34.32 1.14 9.13
N LEU A 80 33.59 2.17 9.56
CA LEU A 80 34.14 3.31 10.31
C LEU A 80 34.47 2.97 11.76
N VAL A 81 33.69 2.11 12.41
CA VAL A 81 33.87 1.75 13.82
C VAL A 81 34.67 0.47 14.04
N GLY A 82 35.20 -0.13 12.97
CA GLY A 82 36.04 -1.32 13.08
C GLY A 82 37.29 -1.09 13.95
N ASP A 83 37.52 -2.01 14.88
CA ASP A 83 38.88 -2.53 15.16
C ASP A 83 39.39 -3.30 13.94
#